data_AF-A0A1M7BPX8-F1
#
_entry.id   AF-A0A1M7BPX8-F1
#
_cell.length_a   1.000
_cell.length_b   1.000
_cell.length_c   1.000
_cell.angle_alpha   90.00
_cell.angle_beta   90.00
_cell.angle_gamma   90.00
#
_symmetry.space_group_name_H-M   'P 1'
#
loop_
_entity.id
_entity.type
_entity.pdbx_description
1 polymer ?
#
loop_
_entity_poly.entity_id
_entity_poly.type
_entity_poly.pdbx_seq_one_letter_code
_entity_poly.pdbx_strand_id
1 'polypeptide(L)'
;MDIIKKKNMSKIDFHVHYLPKAYKEVMLKYCGERPDDFPTPDWDAESHLEAMDCLGISTSMLSLSSPHINFGNYFQIDSGRASTRKMLCVYSQDCYNLINL
;
A
#
# COMPACT_ATOMS: atom_id res chain seq x y z
N MET A 1 0.32 -26.92 -37.96
CA MET A 1 -0.76 -26.71 -36.98
C MET A 1 -0.23 -25.73 -35.98
N ASP A 2 -0.51 -24.46 -36.24
CA ASP A 2 -0.10 -23.35 -35.41
C ASP A 2 -0.70 -23.54 -34.02
N ILE A 3 0.17 -23.94 -33.09
CA ILE A 3 -0.11 -23.86 -31.67
C ILE A 3 -0.31 -22.37 -31.44
N ILE A 4 -1.58 -21.95 -31.37
CA ILE A 4 -1.97 -20.62 -30.96
C ILE A 4 -1.18 -20.36 -29.69
N LYS A 5 -0.09 -19.57 -29.78
CA LYS A 5 0.59 -19.02 -28.62
C LYS A 5 -0.51 -18.34 -27.84
N LYS A 6 -0.96 -18.98 -26.76
CA LYS A 6 -1.93 -18.41 -25.84
C LYS A 6 -1.33 -17.05 -25.50
N LYS A 7 -1.96 -15.98 -25.98
CA LYS A 7 -1.55 -14.63 -25.60
C LYS A 7 -1.65 -14.64 -24.08
N ASN A 8 -0.50 -14.65 -23.39
CA ASN A 8 -0.49 -14.56 -21.93
C ASN A 8 -1.13 -13.22 -21.62
N MET A 9 -2.44 -13.25 -21.36
CA MET A 9 -3.19 -12.08 -20.93
C MET A 9 -2.67 -11.79 -19.55
N SER A 10 -1.75 -10.84 -19.50
CA SER A 10 -1.18 -10.40 -18.25
C SER A 10 -2.28 -9.78 -17.38
N LYS A 11 -2.28 -10.11 -16.10
CA LYS A 11 -3.28 -9.61 -15.16
C LYS A 11 -2.90 -8.19 -14.74
N ILE A 12 -3.92 -7.36 -14.53
CA ILE A 12 -3.79 -6.05 -13.88
C ILE A 12 -4.51 -6.16 -12.55
N ASP A 13 -3.79 -5.92 -11.46
CA ASP A 13 -4.33 -5.90 -10.12
C ASP A 13 -4.74 -4.46 -9.74
N PHE A 14 -6.02 -4.27 -9.46
CA PHE A 14 -6.59 -3.00 -9.05
C PHE A 14 -6.77 -2.88 -7.53
N HIS A 15 -6.55 -3.97 -6.78
CA HIS A 15 -6.84 -4.04 -5.36
C HIS A 15 -5.69 -4.69 -4.62
N VAL A 16 -4.59 -3.96 -4.52
CA VAL A 16 -3.49 -4.30 -3.65
C VAL A 16 -3.05 -3.08 -2.85
N HIS A 17 -2.58 -3.37 -1.64
CA HIS A 17 -2.12 -2.35 -0.73
C HIS A 17 -0.61 -2.42 -0.57
N TYR A 18 -0.03 -1.24 -0.38
CA TYR A 18 1.32 -1.12 0.16
C TYR A 18 1.26 -0.40 1.50
N LEU A 19 2.24 -0.67 2.36
CA LEU A 19 2.27 -0.13 3.72
C LEU A 19 3.53 0.71 3.93
N PRO A 20 3.47 2.03 3.68
CA PRO A 20 4.57 2.94 4.01
C PRO A 20 4.99 2.80 5.47
N LYS A 21 6.28 2.98 5.75
CA LYS A 21 6.78 2.99 7.13
C LYS A 21 6.04 4.01 8.01
N ALA A 22 5.80 5.21 7.48
CA ALA A 22 5.04 6.25 8.18
C ALA A 22 3.59 5.82 8.48
N TYR A 23 2.98 5.01 7.62
CA TYR A 23 1.64 4.45 7.87
C TYR A 23 1.66 3.49 9.05
N LYS A 24 2.59 2.54 9.06
CA LYS A 24 2.76 1.59 10.17
C LYS A 24 3.01 2.29 11.50
N GLU A 25 3.87 3.31 11.53
CA GLU A 25 4.16 4.10 12.73
C GLU A 25 2.91 4.81 13.27
N VAL A 26 2.10 5.38 12.38
CA VAL A 26 0.84 6.04 12.73
C VAL A 26 -0.19 5.03 13.23
N MET A 27 -0.35 3.89 12.55
CA MET A 27 -1.25 2.83 13.00
C MET A 27 -0.87 2.30 14.38
N LEU A 28 0.42 1.99 14.60
CA LEU A 28 0.89 1.53 15.90
C LEU A 28 0.62 2.56 17.00
N LYS A 29 0.83 3.85 16.71
CA LYS A 29 0.64 4.94 17.67
C LYS A 29 -0.82 5.18 18.04
N TYR A 30 -1.75 5.11 17.08
CA TYR A 30 -3.14 5.54 17.29
C TYR A 30 -4.16 4.39 17.31
N CYS A 31 -3.84 3.23 16.74
CA CYS A 31 -4.70 2.05 16.66
C CYS A 31 -4.13 0.83 17.41
N GLY A 32 -2.87 0.90 17.87
CA GLY A 32 -2.19 -0.21 18.53
C GLY A 32 -1.68 -1.27 17.54
N GLU A 33 -1.37 -2.46 18.03
CA GLU A 33 -0.74 -3.53 17.25
C GLU A 33 -1.69 -4.22 16.25
N ARG A 34 -3.01 -4.10 16.49
CA ARG A 34 -4.05 -4.83 15.75
C ARG A 34 -5.15 -3.88 15.24
N PRO A 35 -4.82 -2.93 14.35
CA PRO A 35 -5.85 -2.13 13.66
C PRO A 35 -6.83 -3.05 12.92
N ASP A 36 -8.12 -2.72 12.94
CA ASP A 36 -9.20 -3.55 12.38
C ASP A 36 -9.20 -5.02 12.91
N ASP A 37 -8.78 -5.20 14.17
CA ASP A 37 -8.61 -6.50 14.84
C ASP A 37 -7.62 -7.47 14.16
N PHE A 38 -6.79 -6.96 13.23
CA PHE A 38 -5.83 -7.73 12.44
C PHE A 38 -4.39 -7.18 12.62
N PRO A 39 -3.36 -8.04 12.77
CA PRO A 39 -1.99 -7.56 12.89
C PRO A 39 -1.55 -6.88 11.60
N THR A 40 -0.89 -5.71 11.72
CA THR A 40 -0.39 -5.00 10.54
C THR A 40 0.70 -5.84 9.85
N PRO A 41 0.55 -6.23 8.57
CA PRO A 41 1.51 -7.10 7.92
C PRO A 41 2.80 -6.37 7.55
N ASP A 42 3.86 -7.15 7.34
CA ASP A 42 5.05 -6.63 6.69
C ASP A 42 4.83 -6.37 5.21
N TRP A 43 5.61 -5.42 4.68
CA TRP A 43 5.52 -5.04 3.27
C TRP A 43 6.86 -4.48 2.81
N ASP A 44 7.32 -4.98 1.66
CA ASP A 44 8.44 -4.47 0.91
C ASP A 44 8.18 -4.68 -0.59
N ALA A 45 8.89 -3.92 -1.43
CA ALA A 45 8.65 -3.91 -2.87
C ALA A 45 9.13 -5.19 -3.57
N GLU A 46 10.20 -5.82 -3.07
CA GLU A 46 10.79 -7.02 -3.67
C GLU A 46 9.84 -8.20 -3.53
N SER A 47 9.34 -8.45 -2.32
CA SER A 47 8.32 -9.46 -2.05
C SER A 47 7.03 -9.24 -2.86
N HIS A 48 6.65 -7.97 -3.10
CA HIS A 48 5.48 -7.66 -3.93
C HIS A 48 5.72 -8.00 -5.41
N LEU A 49 6.90 -7.68 -5.95
CA LEU A 49 7.29 -8.01 -7.33
C LEU A 49 7.38 -9.53 -7.54
N GLU A 50 7.96 -10.27 -6.59
CA GLU A 50 7.98 -11.74 -6.62
C GLU A 50 6.56 -12.32 -6.65
N ALA A 51 5.66 -11.78 -5.83
CA ALA A 51 4.25 -12.19 -5.84
C ALA A 51 3.57 -11.88 -7.19
N MET A 52 3.85 -10.71 -7.79
CA MET A 52 3.35 -10.36 -9.12
C MET A 52 3.82 -11.37 -10.18
N ASP A 53 5.10 -11.75 -10.18
CA ASP A 53 5.67 -12.72 -11.10
C ASP A 53 5.04 -14.12 -10.91
N CYS A 54 4.93 -14.59 -9.67
CA CYS A 54 4.29 -15.86 -9.35
C CYS A 54 2.81 -15.90 -9.77
N LEU A 55 2.11 -14.78 -9.64
CA LEU A 55 0.69 -14.67 -9.98
C LEU A 55 0.44 -14.28 -11.44
N GLY A 56 1.46 -13.95 -12.23
CA GLY A 56 1.32 -13.49 -13.60
C GLY A 56 0.60 -12.13 -13.71
N ILE A 57 0.90 -11.21 -12.80
CA ILE A 57 0.41 -9.84 -12.76
C ILE A 57 1.48 -8.93 -13.37
N SER A 58 1.18 -8.16 -14.42
CA SER A 58 2.13 -7.19 -14.99
C SER A 58 2.04 -5.81 -14.36
N THR A 59 0.92 -5.50 -13.72
CA THR A 59 0.65 -4.14 -13.25
C THR A 59 -0.21 -4.20 -12.02
N SER A 60 0.23 -3.48 -10.99
CA SER A 60 -0.48 -3.33 -9.72
C SER A 60 -0.79 -1.85 -9.49
N MET A 61 -2.05 -1.52 -9.25
CA MET A 61 -2.45 -0.20 -8.80
C MET A 61 -2.39 -0.15 -7.28
N LEU A 62 -1.25 0.28 -6.75
CA LEU A 62 -1.03 0.37 -5.31
C LEU A 62 -1.96 1.42 -4.69
N SER A 63 -2.53 1.06 -3.54
CA SER A 63 -3.38 1.93 -2.73
C SER A 63 -3.02 1.80 -1.24
N LEU A 64 -3.44 2.76 -0.42
CA LEU A 64 -3.26 2.67 1.02
C LEU A 64 -4.34 1.76 1.63
N SER A 65 -3.96 0.93 2.60
CA SER A 65 -4.89 0.03 3.31
C SER A 65 -5.84 0.79 4.26
N SER A 66 -6.88 0.09 4.72
CA SER A 66 -7.55 0.43 5.97
C SER A 66 -6.69 0.06 7.19
N PRO A 67 -6.85 0.74 8.34
CA PRO A 67 -7.71 1.90 8.58
C PRO A 67 -7.24 3.18 7.87
N HIS A 68 -8.19 4.07 7.59
CA HIS A 68 -7.87 5.39 7.05
C HIS A 68 -7.17 6.26 8.11
N ILE A 69 -6.23 7.10 7.69
CA ILE A 69 -5.40 7.96 8.56
C ILE A 69 -6.12 9.20 9.12
N ASN A 70 -7.45 9.23 9.01
CA ASN A 70 -8.27 10.32 9.54
C ASN A 70 -8.82 9.90 10.90
N PHE A 71 -8.13 10.31 11.96
CA PHE A 71 -8.52 10.00 13.33
C PHE A 71 -9.55 11.00 13.91
N GLY A 72 -10.10 11.90 13.09
CA GLY A 72 -11.08 12.91 13.50
C GLY A 72 -10.54 13.90 14.53
N ASN A 73 -11.47 14.61 15.19
CA ASN A 73 -11.17 15.58 16.27
C ASN A 73 -10.99 14.93 17.65
N TYR A 74 -10.99 13.60 17.76
CA TYR A 74 -10.75 12.91 19.03
C TYR A 74 -9.33 13.16 19.58
N PHE A 75 -8.42 13.63 18.72
CA PHE A 75 -7.10 14.09 19.08
C PHE A 75 -6.88 15.50 18.51
N GLN A 76 -6.40 16.42 19.35
CA GLN A 76 -6.24 17.87 19.13
C GLN A 76 -6.13 18.30 17.67
N ILE A 77 -6.92 19.33 17.33
CA ILE A 77 -7.26 19.90 16.00
C ILE A 77 -6.05 20.18 15.09
N ASP A 78 -4.83 20.25 15.62
CA ASP A 78 -3.60 20.48 14.84
C ASP A 78 -2.88 19.19 14.39
N SER A 79 -3.07 18.06 15.09
CA SER A 79 -2.29 16.84 14.86
C SER A 79 -2.82 15.97 13.72
N GLY A 80 -4.15 15.83 13.58
CA GLY A 80 -4.76 14.97 12.55
C GLY A 80 -4.54 15.48 11.13
N ARG A 81 -4.68 16.79 10.90
CA ARG A 81 -4.47 17.40 9.57
C ARG A 81 -3.00 17.34 9.14
N ALA A 82 -2.08 17.53 10.07
CA ALA A 82 -0.64 17.42 9.80
C ALA A 82 -0.25 15.98 9.41
N SER A 83 -0.79 14.98 10.11
CA SER A 83 -0.57 13.56 9.80
C SER A 83 -1.05 13.19 8.39
N THR A 84 -2.26 13.62 8.01
CA THR A 84 -2.81 13.35 6.66
C THR A 84 -1.96 13.98 5.56
N ARG A 85 -1.54 15.23 5.72
CA ARG A 85 -0.68 15.92 4.73
C ARG A 85 0.70 15.29 4.63
N LYS A 86 1.30 14.92 5.77
CA LYS A 86 2.59 14.23 5.81
C LYS A 86 2.49 12.89 5.08
N MET A 87 1.43 12.12 5.30
CA MET A 87 1.25 10.83 4.65
C MET A 87 1.03 10.95 3.14
N LEU A 88 0.29 11.97 2.68
CA LEU A 88 0.12 12.22 1.25
C LEU A 88 1.47 12.58 0.57
N CYS A 89 2.32 13.34 1.26
CA CYS A 89 3.66 13.65 0.78
C CYS A 89 4.57 12.40 0.71
N VAL A 90 4.54 11.57 1.76
CA VAL A 90 5.25 10.28 1.79
C VAL A 90 4.75 9.37 0.67
N TYR A 91 3.43 9.27 0.48
CA TYR A 91 2.81 8.51 -0.60
C TYR A 91 3.34 8.94 -1.96
N SER A 92 3.40 10.25 -2.23
CA SER A 92 3.92 10.77 -3.49
C SER A 92 5.40 10.44 -3.70
N GLN A 93 6.22 10.50 -2.65
CA GLN A 93 7.65 10.20 -2.74
C GLN A 93 7.90 8.71 -2.92
N ASP A 94 7.18 7.87 -2.18
CA ASP A 94 7.27 6.41 -2.28
C ASP A 94 6.80 5.95 -3.66
N CYS A 95 5.72 6.51 -4.20
CA CYS A 95 5.31 6.26 -5.59
C CYS A 95 6.41 6.56 -6.60
N TYR A 96 7.13 7.69 -6.43
CA TYR A 96 8.25 8.01 -7.32
C TYR A 96 9.36 6.96 -7.22
N ASN A 97 9.70 6.53 -5.99
CA ASN A 97 10.75 5.53 -5.79
C ASN A 97 10.35 4.17 -6.38
N LEU A 98 9.10 3.75 -6.20
CA LEU A 98 8.58 2.47 -6.69
C LEU A 98 8.48 2.39 -8.22
N ILE A 99 8.25 3.51 -8.89
CA ILE A 99 8.26 3.57 -10.37
C ILE A 99 9.68 3.40 -10.93
N ASN A 100 10.70 3.73 -10.13
CA ASN A 100 12.12 3.70 -10.55
C ASN A 100 12.89 2.50 -9.99
N LEU A 101 12.20 1.49 -9.45
CA LEU A 101 12.76 0.16 -9.16
C LEU A 101 12.88 -0.66 -10.44
#